data_AF-A0A2S9G5N2-F1
#
_entry.id   AF-A0A2S9G5N2-F1
#
_cell.length_a   1.000
_cell.length_b   1.000
_cell.length_c   1.000
_cell.angle_alpha   90.00
_cell.angle_beta   90.00
_cell.angle_gamma   90.00
#
_symmetry.space_group_name_H-M   'P 1'
#
loop_
_entity.id
_entity.type
_entity.pdbx_description
1 polymer ?
#
loop_
_entity_poly.entity_id
_entity_poly.type
_entity_poly.pdbx_seq_one_letter_code
_entity_poly.pdbx_strand_id
1 'polypeptide(L)'
;YLDDASWHGDIVVVSHGAAIRLVSAVLAGVDGHFAIDHHLANPESVVLAPITDGRWSCVQWGKLTPPFGPETPVTTSGADASRST
;
A
#
# COMPACT_ATOMS: atom_id res chain seq x y z
N TYR A 1 21.26 20.23 -4.93
CA TYR A 1 20.53 19.25 -5.77
C TYR A 1 19.14 19.05 -5.23
N LEU A 2 18.97 18.53 -4.01
CA LEU A 2 17.61 18.39 -3.42
C LEU A 2 16.93 19.73 -3.10
N ASP A 3 17.70 20.80 -2.88
CA ASP A 3 17.18 22.16 -2.68
C ASP A 3 16.97 22.94 -3.99
N ASP A 4 17.20 22.31 -5.14
CA ASP A 4 16.99 22.94 -6.45
C ASP A 4 15.54 22.72 -6.91
N ALA A 5 14.75 23.78 -6.90
CA ALA A 5 13.34 23.74 -7.30
C ALA A 5 13.12 23.37 -8.78
N SER A 6 14.15 23.47 -9.62
CA SER A 6 14.10 23.05 -11.03
C SER A 6 14.29 21.54 -11.21
N TRP A 7 14.61 20.82 -10.13
CA TRP A 7 14.83 19.39 -10.18
C TRP A 7 13.52 18.59 -10.08
N HIS A 8 13.32 17.63 -10.99
CA HIS A 8 12.08 16.85 -11.13
C HIS A 8 12.32 15.34 -11.28
N GLY A 9 13.48 14.84 -10.84
CA GLY A 9 13.78 13.41 -10.91
C GLY A 9 13.12 12.61 -9.79
N ASP A 10 13.10 11.29 -9.94
CA ASP A 10 12.64 10.38 -8.90
C ASP A 10 13.68 10.23 -7.79
N ILE A 11 13.23 10.02 -6.55
CA ILE A 11 14.07 9.70 -5.39
C ILE A 11 13.88 8.24 -5.02
N VAL A 12 14.97 7.50 -4.88
CA VAL A 12 14.97 6.15 -4.32
C VAL A 12 15.52 6.20 -2.90
N VAL A 13 14.71 5.78 -1.92
CA VAL A 13 15.12 5.68 -0.52
C VAL A 13 15.24 4.20 -0.15
N VAL A 14 16.42 3.77 0.26
CA VAL A 14 16.66 2.42 0.78
C VAL A 14 16.62 2.47 2.30
N SER A 15 15.75 1.65 2.89
CA SER A 15 15.58 1.58 4.34
C SER A 15 15.16 0.17 4.76
N HIS A 16 14.87 -0.01 6.03
CA HIS A 16 14.35 -1.25 6.57
C HIS A 16 12.89 -1.45 6.13
N GLY A 17 12.49 -2.69 5.88
CA GLY A 17 11.13 -3.01 5.41
C GLY A 17 10.02 -2.46 6.32
N ALA A 18 10.22 -2.45 7.64
CA ALA A 18 9.26 -1.85 8.58
C ALA A 18 9.13 -0.32 8.40
N ALA A 19 10.26 0.38 8.22
CA ALA A 19 10.26 1.83 8.03
C ALA A 19 9.63 2.24 6.69
N ILE A 20 9.93 1.50 5.61
CA ILE A 20 9.33 1.74 4.29
C ILE A 20 7.81 1.64 4.37
N ARG A 21 7.29 0.58 4.99
CA ARG A 21 5.84 0.35 5.11
C ARG A 21 5.16 1.43 5.97
N LEU A 22 5.75 1.80 7.10
CA LEU A 22 5.20 2.85 7.97
C LEU A 22 5.11 4.20 7.26
N VAL A 23 6.22 4.67 6.68
CA VAL A 23 6.26 5.99 6.02
C VAL A 23 5.33 6.02 4.82
N SER A 24 5.32 4.95 4.01
CA SER A 24 4.46 4.88 2.83
C SER A 24 2.97 4.86 3.19
N ALA A 25 2.59 4.12 4.24
CA ALA A 25 1.21 4.09 4.72
C ALA A 25 0.73 5.47 5.17
N VAL A 26 1.57 6.20 5.92
CA VAL A 26 1.26 7.57 6.38
C VAL A 26 1.15 8.54 5.21
N LEU A 27 2.10 8.53 4.28
CA LEU A 27 2.12 9.48 3.16
C LEU A 27 0.98 9.25 2.16
N ALA A 28 0.60 7.98 1.95
CA ALA A 28 -0.40 7.60 0.96
C ALA A 28 -1.80 7.29 1.53
N GLY A 29 -1.96 7.36 2.85
CA GLY A 29 -3.22 7.00 3.51
C GLY A 29 -3.61 5.53 3.31
N VAL A 30 -2.63 4.63 3.14
CA VAL A 30 -2.89 3.18 3.07
C VAL A 30 -3.20 2.69 4.48
N ASP A 31 -4.17 1.77 4.58
CA ASP A 31 -4.59 1.21 5.86
C ASP A 31 -3.43 0.54 6.61
N GLY A 32 -3.40 0.74 7.94
CA GLY A 32 -2.32 0.24 8.79
C GLY A 32 -2.30 -1.28 8.90
N HIS A 33 -3.45 -1.97 8.89
CA HIS A 33 -3.49 -3.44 8.88
C HIS A 33 -2.97 -3.97 7.56
N PHE A 34 -3.41 -3.40 6.43
CA PHE A 34 -2.84 -3.74 5.12
C PHE A 34 -1.31 -3.62 5.13
N ALA A 35 -0.78 -2.52 5.66
CA ALA A 35 0.67 -2.31 5.72
C ALA A 35 1.41 -3.35 6.58
N ILE A 36 0.79 -3.82 7.67
CA ILE A 36 1.35 -4.84 8.54
C ILE A 36 1.31 -6.21 7.86
N ASP A 37 0.19 -6.58 7.26
CA ASP A 37 -0.04 -7.90 6.69
C ASP A 37 0.73 -8.12 5.37
N HIS A 38 0.94 -7.05 4.60
CA HIS A 38 1.67 -7.10 3.33
C HIS A 38 3.14 -6.69 3.51
N HIS A 39 3.96 -7.63 3.99
CA HIS A 39 5.42 -7.46 4.05
C HIS A 39 6.06 -7.39 2.65
N LEU A 40 7.16 -6.64 2.54
CA LEU A 40 7.97 -6.56 1.32
C LEU A 40 9.08 -7.62 1.39
N ALA A 41 9.19 -8.49 0.39
CA ALA A 41 10.35 -9.35 0.24
C ALA A 41 11.54 -8.54 -0.28
N ASN A 42 12.79 -8.94 -0.01
CA ASN A 42 13.91 -8.32 -0.72
C ASN A 42 13.93 -8.84 -2.18
N PRO A 43 14.05 -7.99 -3.23
CA PRO A 43 14.28 -6.54 -3.23
C PRO A 43 13.05 -5.70 -3.69
N GLU A 44 11.87 -5.97 -3.14
CA GLU A 44 10.62 -5.27 -3.47
C GLU A 44 10.57 -3.85 -2.90
N SER A 45 9.69 -3.02 -3.48
CA SER A 45 9.57 -1.59 -3.18
C SER A 45 8.11 -1.14 -3.03
N VAL A 46 7.93 0.04 -2.46
CA VAL A 46 6.69 0.81 -2.55
C VAL A 46 6.96 2.01 -3.44
N VAL A 47 6.05 2.31 -4.36
CA VAL A 47 6.15 3.44 -5.28
C VAL A 47 5.07 4.46 -4.94
N LEU A 48 5.51 5.71 -4.71
CA LEU A 48 4.65 6.83 -4.38
C LEU A 48 4.71 7.87 -5.50
N ALA A 49 3.55 8.35 -5.94
CA ALA A 49 3.43 9.46 -6.89
C ALA A 49 2.89 10.70 -6.16
N PRO A 50 3.43 11.90 -6.41
CA PRO A 50 2.92 13.11 -5.78
C PRO A 50 1.52 13.42 -6.30
N ILE A 51 0.65 13.89 -5.41
CA ILE A 51 -0.68 14.42 -5.75
C ILE A 51 -0.81 15.85 -5.21
N THR A 52 -2.00 16.46 -5.35
CA THR A 52 -2.23 17.82 -4.84
C THR A 52 -2.07 17.89 -3.33
N ASP A 53 -1.74 19.09 -2.84
CA ASP A 53 -1.72 19.43 -1.42
C ASP A 53 -0.63 18.71 -0.61
N GLY A 54 0.48 18.33 -1.26
CA GLY A 54 1.64 17.71 -0.59
C GLY A 54 1.42 16.27 -0.14
N ARG A 55 0.33 15.64 -0.61
CA ARG A 55 0.04 14.23 -0.36
C ARG A 55 0.65 13.33 -1.44
N TRP A 56 0.62 12.03 -1.17
CA TRP A 56 1.10 11.02 -2.10
C TRP A 56 0.01 10.00 -2.40
N SER A 57 0.06 9.41 -3.59
CA SER A 57 -0.69 8.21 -3.92
C SER A 57 0.27 7.03 -3.95
N CYS A 58 -0.09 5.93 -3.27
CA CYS A 58 0.62 4.67 -3.45
C CYS A 58 0.16 4.04 -4.76
N VAL A 59 1.07 3.83 -5.70
CA VAL A 59 0.76 3.23 -7.02
C VAL A 59 1.24 1.78 -7.11
N GLN A 60 2.10 1.34 -6.19
CA GLN A 60 2.58 -0.02 -6.10
C GLN A 60 3.01 -0.34 -4.67
N TRP A 61 2.63 -1.52 -4.15
CA TRP A 61 3.11 -2.07 -2.89
C TRP A 61 3.65 -3.49 -3.11
N GLY A 62 4.98 -3.61 -3.23
CA GLY A 62 5.61 -4.85 -3.68
C GLY A 62 5.10 -5.23 -5.07
N LYS A 63 4.35 -6.33 -5.17
CA LYS A 63 3.70 -6.79 -6.42
C LYS A 63 2.23 -6.36 -6.53
N LEU A 64 1.68 -5.72 -5.50
CA LEU A 64 0.29 -5.30 -5.45
C LEU A 64 0.13 -3.92 -6.09
N THR A 65 -1.00 -3.70 -6.74
CA THR A 65 -1.41 -2.39 -7.28
C THR A 65 -2.76 -1.99 -6.67
N PRO A 66 -3.10 -0.69 -6.64
CA PRO A 66 -4.36 -0.22 -6.07
C PRO A 66 -5.59 -0.89 -6.70
N PRO A 67 -6.72 -1.00 -5.98
CA PRO A 67 -6.97 -0.41 -4.66
C PRO A 67 -6.38 -1.22 -3.49
N PHE A 68 -5.81 -0.51 -2.51
CA PHE A 68 -5.32 -1.08 -1.24
C PHE A 68 -6.39 -0.92 -0.17
N GLY A 69 -7.40 -1.79 -0.20
CA GLY A 69 -8.50 -1.80 0.77
C GLY A 69 -8.47 -3.03 1.67
N PRO A 70 -9.27 -3.05 2.75
CA PRO A 70 -9.52 -4.26 3.49
C PRO A 70 -10.05 -5.35 2.53
N GLU A 71 -9.53 -6.57 2.65
CA GLU A 71 -10.06 -7.70 1.91
C GLU A 71 -11.56 -7.82 2.24
N THR A 72 -12.41 -7.81 1.22
CA THR A 72 -13.86 -7.84 1.46
C THR A 72 -14.18 -9.17 2.12
N PRO A 73 -14.82 -9.22 3.30
CA PRO A 73 -15.11 -10.48 3.94
C PRO A 73 -15.93 -11.35 2.98
N VAL A 74 -15.42 -12.55 2.66
CA VAL A 74 -16.17 -13.52 1.87
C VAL A 74 -17.43 -13.85 2.65
N THR A 75 -18.57 -13.32 2.19
CA THR A 75 -19.86 -13.70 2.75
C THR A 75 -20.20 -15.06 2.17
N THR A 76 -19.86 -16.14 2.89
CA THR A 76 -20.38 -17.46 2.57
C THR A 76 -21.89 -17.41 2.72
N SER A 77 -22.61 -17.28 1.60
CA SER A 77 -24.06 -17.34 1.58
C SER A 77 -24.48 -18.71 2.10
N GLY A 78 -25.04 -18.74 3.31
CA GLY A 78 -25.62 -19.93 3.93
C GLY A 78 -26.81 -20.43 3.12
N ALA A 79 -26.54 -21.28 2.14
CA ALA A 79 -27.52 -22.07 1.41
C ALA A 79 -27.22 -23.56 1.60
N ASP A 80 -27.16 -24.00 2.85
CA ASP A 80 -27.41 -25.40 3.18
C ASP A 80 -28.13 -25.49 4.54
N ALA A 81 -29.38 -25.05 4.54
CA ALA A 81 -30.32 -25.29 5.62
C ALA A 81 -31.66 -25.71 5.01
N SER A 82 -31.67 -26.85 4.31
CA SER A 82 -32.89 -27.64 4.09
C SER A 82 -32.55 -28.99 3.47
N ARG A 83 -32.32 -29.99 4.34
CA ARG A 83 -32.74 -31.38 4.11
C ARG A 83 -32.58 -32.21 5.38
N SER A 84 -33.68 -32.38 6.10
CA SER A 84 -34.19 -33.70 6.50
C SER A 84 -35.50 -33.49 7.28
N THR A 85 -36.60 -33.85 6.62
CA THR A 85 -37.85 -34.30 7.23
C THR A 85 -37.71 -35.76 7.64
#